data_AF-A0A971DS78-F1
#
_entry.id   AF-A0A971DS78-F1
#
_cell.length_a   1.000
_cell.length_b   1.000
_cell.length_c   1.000
_cell.angle_alpha   90.00
_cell.angle_beta   90.00
_cell.angle_gamma   90.00
#
_symmetry.space_group_name_H-M   'P 1'
#
loop_
_entity.id
_entity.type
_entity.pdbx_description
1 polymer ?
#
loop_
_entity_poly.entity_id
_entity_poly.type
_entity_poly.pdbx_seq_one_letter_code
_entity_poly.pdbx_strand_id
1 'polypeptide(L)' 'EELDIDRPHIIKRFFTLTMEYRYKDPVSSENMVFPYRCKGTMLMQRNVSTLVPDEDQAIFW' A
#
# COMPACT_ATOMS: atom_id res chain seq x y z
N GLU A 1 -9.60 10.30 2.48
CA GLU A 1 -8.73 11.19 1.71
C GLU A 1 -8.53 12.45 2.53
N GLU A 2 -7.33 13.02 2.50
CA GLU A 2 -7.00 14.22 3.28
C GLU A 2 -6.33 15.24 2.37
N LEU A 3 -6.64 16.52 2.54
CA LEU A 3 -5.94 17.60 1.83
C LEU A 3 -4.62 17.90 2.54
N ASP A 4 -3.57 18.13 1.78
CA ASP A 4 -2.31 18.59 2.34
C ASP A 4 -2.42 20.05 2.82
N ILE A 5 -1.97 20.32 4.06
CA ILE A 5 -2.10 21.62 4.72
C ILE A 5 -1.22 22.68 4.05
N ASP A 6 -0.02 22.28 3.58
CA ASP A 6 0.92 23.19 2.91
C ASP A 6 0.60 23.34 1.43
N ARG A 7 -0.03 22.32 0.83
CA ARG A 7 -0.38 22.27 -0.59
C ARG A 7 -1.83 21.81 -0.79
N PRO A 8 -2.82 22.72 -0.76
CA PRO A 8 -4.24 22.36 -0.82
C PRO A 8 -4.68 21.73 -2.15
N HIS A 9 -3.82 21.75 -3.17
CA HIS A 9 -4.04 21.05 -4.44
C HIS A 9 -3.59 19.58 -4.42
N ILE A 10 -3.03 19.09 -3.31
CA ILE A 10 -2.61 17.71 -3.16
C ILE A 10 -3.59 16.98 -2.24
N ILE A 11 -4.19 15.92 -2.76
CA ILE A 11 -5.02 14.98 -2.03
C ILE A 11 -4.16 13.76 -1.65
N LYS A 12 -4.10 13.46 -0.36
CA LYS A 12 -3.56 12.22 0.20
C LYS A 12 -4.66 11.17 0.21
N ARG A 13 -4.53 10.17 -0.65
CA ARG A 13 -5.39 8.98 -0.68
C ARG A 13 -4.74 7.87 0.15
N PHE A 14 -5.49 7.31 1.09
CA PHE A 14 -5.02 6.21 1.94
C PHE A 14 -5.81 4.95 1.63
N PHE A 15 -5.10 3.85 1.40
CA PHE A 15 -5.67 2.51 1.22
C PHE A 15 -5.16 1.61 2.33
N THR A 16 -6.07 1.12 3.15
CA THR A 16 -5.76 0.24 4.27
C THR A 16 -6.23 -1.16 3.93
N LEU A 17 -5.30 -2.11 3.91
CA LEU A 17 -5.55 -3.52 3.63
C LEU A 17 -5.18 -4.34 4.86
N THR A 18 -6.20 -4.88 5.54
CA THR A 18 -6.00 -5.81 6.65
C THR A 18 -6.13 -7.22 6.14
N MET A 19 -5.08 -8.02 6.33
CA MET A 19 -5.03 -9.39 5.84
C MET A 19 -4.49 -10.35 6.89
N GLU A 20 -5.05 -11.56 6.86
CA GLU A 20 -4.55 -12.69 7.61
C GLU A 20 -4.51 -13.91 6.70
N TYR A 21 -3.34 -14.50 6.52
CA TYR A 21 -3.16 -15.69 5.71
C TYR A 21 -2.07 -16.59 6.28
N ARG A 22 -2.09 -17.85 5.86
CA ARG A 22 -1.06 -18.83 6.19
C ARG A 22 -0.43 -19.31 4.89
N TYR A 23 0.89 -19.41 4.87
CA TYR A 23 1.62 -19.98 3.75
C TYR A 23 2.73 -20.89 4.26
N LYS A 24 3.19 -21.78 3.39
CA LYS A 24 4.34 -22.63 3.65
C LYS A 24 5.46 -22.18 2.72
N ASP A 25 6.65 -22.01 3.25
CA ASP A 25 7.84 -21.72 2.44
C ASP A 25 8.66 -23.00 2.25
N PRO A 26 8.66 -23.58 1.04
CA PRO A 26 9.47 -24.75 0.71
C PRO A 26 10.82 -24.40 0.08
N VAL A 27 11.12 -23.11 -0.20
CA VAL A 27 12.28 -22.70 -1.00
C VAL A 27 13.42 -22.20 -0.11
N SER A 28 13.12 -21.54 1.01
CA SER A 28 14.15 -21.00 1.90
C SER A 28 15.02 -22.07 2.59
N SER A 29 14.68 -23.35 2.48
CA SER A 29 15.41 -24.45 3.12
C SER A 29 15.18 -25.76 2.36
N GLU A 30 16.27 -26.44 1.97
CA GLU A 30 16.22 -27.68 1.17
C GLU A 30 15.56 -28.87 1.89
N ASN A 31 15.54 -28.88 3.23
CA ASN A 31 15.09 -30.04 4.02
C ASN A 31 13.97 -29.75 5.02
N MET A 32 13.47 -28.52 5.08
CA MET A 32 12.41 -28.14 6.03
C MET A 32 11.45 -27.13 5.44
N VAL A 33 10.15 -27.41 5.57
CA VAL A 33 9.08 -26.50 5.15
C VAL A 33 8.63 -25.68 6.36
N PHE A 34 8.78 -24.37 6.29
CA PHE A 34 8.37 -23.46 7.38
C PHE A 34 6.91 -23.01 7.20
N PRO A 35 6.00 -23.31 8.14
CA PRO A 35 4.66 -22.75 8.13
C PRO A 35 4.66 -21.34 8.74
N TYR A 36 4.24 -20.35 7.95
CA TYR A 36 4.11 -18.96 8.37
C TYR A 36 2.64 -18.57 8.50
N ARG A 37 2.36 -17.67 9.45
CA ARG A 37 1.08 -16.97 9.59
C ARG A 37 1.34 -15.48 9.51
N CYS A 38 0.93 -14.86 8.42
CA CYS A 38 0.98 -13.43 8.24
C CYS A 38 -0.34 -12.83 8.71
N LYS A 39 -0.27 -11.93 9.68
CA LYS A 39 -1.41 -11.19 10.18
C LYS A 39 -0.99 -9.75 10.38
N GLY A 40 -1.69 -8.82 9.75
CA GLY A 40 -1.41 -7.42 9.93
C GLY A 40 -2.23 -6.53 9.03
N THR A 41 -1.88 -5.25 9.08
CA THR A 41 -2.49 -4.20 8.28
C THR A 41 -1.40 -3.53 7.46
N MET A 42 -1.62 -3.43 6.16
CA MET A 42 -0.80 -2.67 5.23
C MET A 42 -1.52 -1.36 4.93
N LEU A 43 -0.77 -0.26 4.89
CA LEU A 43 -1.29 1.05 4.55
C LEU A 43 -0.49 1.60 3.37
N MET A 44 -1.19 1.96 2.30
CA MET A 44 -0.61 2.63 1.14
C MET A 44 -1.13 4.07 1.10
N GLN A 45 -0.22 5.02 0.97
CA GLN A 45 -0.55 6.42 0.71
C GLN A 45 -0.21 6.75 -0.75
N ARG A 46 -1.09 7.49 -1.42
CA ARG A 46 -0.87 8.04 -2.75
C ARG A 46 -1.21 9.51 -2.76
N ASN A 47 -0.30 10.34 -3.26
CA ASN A 47 -0.50 11.78 -3.37
C ASN A 47 -0.97 12.12 -4.78
N VAL A 48 -2.11 12.80 -4.90
CA VAL A 48 -2.77 13.11 -6.17
C VAL A 48 -2.96 14.62 -6.30
N SER A 49 -2.50 15.21 -7.39
CA SER A 49 -2.72 16.62 -7.71
C SER A 49 -4.13 16.86 -8.26
N THR A 50 -4.85 17.84 -7.75
CA THR A 50 -6.16 18.25 -8.28
C THR A 50 -6.06 19.16 -9.50
N LEU A 51 -4.86 19.63 -9.83
CA LEU A 51 -4.61 20.54 -10.97
C LEU A 51 -4.45 19.79 -12.29
N VAL A 52 -4.18 18.49 -12.24
CA VAL A 52 -3.99 17.64 -13.41
C VAL A 52 -5.26 16.83 -13.59
N PRO A 53 -5.99 16.98 -14.72
CA PRO A 53 -7.25 16.28 -14.94
C PRO A 53 -7.06 14.81 -15.30
N ASP A 54 -5.88 14.43 -15.78
CA ASP A 54 -5.53 13.05 -16.08
C ASP A 54 -5.13 12.31 -14.80
N GLU A 55 -5.83 11.22 -14.49
CA GLU A 55 -5.68 10.54 -13.20
C GLU A 55 -4.29 9.91 -13.02
N ASP A 56 -3.68 9.40 -14.10
CA ASP A 56 -2.36 8.76 -14.05
C ASP A 56 -1.23 9.78 -13.91
N GLN A 57 -1.30 10.90 -14.64
CA GLN A 57 -0.35 12.01 -14.52
C GLN A 57 -0.48 12.80 -13.22
N ALA A 58 -1.67 12.80 -12.61
CA ALA A 58 -1.91 13.50 -11.34
C ALA A 58 -1.19 12.85 -10.15
N ILE A 59 -0.71 11.62 -10.30
CA ILE A 59 -0.05 10.87 -9.24
C ILE A 59 1.40 11.35 -9.10
N PHE A 60 1.76 11.75 -7.87
CA PHE A 60 3.17 11.88 -7.47
C PHE A 60 3.68 10.53 -6.99
N TRP A 61 4.56 9.92 -7.79
CA TRP A 61 5.23 8.65 -7.51
C TRP A 61 6.40 8.79 -6.54
#